data_AF-A0A8T6NBU3-F1
#
_entry.id   AF-A0A8T6NBU3-F1
#
_cell.length_a   1.000
_cell.length_b   1.000
_cell.length_c   1.000
_cell.angle_alpha   90.00
_cell.angle_beta   90.00
_cell.angle_gamma   90.00
#
_symmetry.space_group_name_H-M   'P 1'
#
loop_
_entity.id
_entity.type
_entity.pdbx_description
1 polymer ?
#
loop_
_entity_poly.entity_id
_entity_poly.type
_entity_poly.pdbx_seq_one_letter_code
_entity_poly.pdbx_strand_id
1 'polypeptide(L)'
;VTSFLASSAALGLQLTLPGVTQTMIITRAEKRTKVPKEEQISELAKHRSTMIFYLSVHLLSDIVKESIKGGYPKTTPAAVVYRASWPDQKMIIGTLEDITKKVWAEKITRTAIVIIGDVVQPKSYEYSKLYDKTFSHGYRKAKAKN
;
A
#
# COMPACT_ATOMS: atom_id res chain seq x y z
N VAL A 1 -11.27 -13.86 5.02
CA VAL A 1 -10.40 -12.66 5.04
C VAL A 1 -9.82 -12.48 3.64
N THR A 2 -9.87 -11.28 3.05
CA THR A 2 -9.28 -11.02 1.72
C THR A 2 -7.75 -10.88 1.81
N SER A 3 -7.01 -11.25 0.76
CA SER A 3 -5.56 -11.44 0.86
C SER A 3 -4.79 -10.15 1.12
N PHE A 4 -5.25 -8.98 0.67
CA PHE A 4 -4.59 -7.71 1.00
C PHE A 4 -4.63 -7.41 2.51
N LEU A 5 -5.71 -7.79 3.21
CA LEU A 5 -5.80 -7.64 4.67
C LEU A 5 -4.89 -8.64 5.38
N ALA A 6 -4.78 -9.88 4.86
CA ALA A 6 -3.79 -10.84 5.35
C ALA A 6 -2.35 -10.32 5.15
N SER A 7 -2.06 -9.72 3.99
CA SER A 7 -0.78 -9.07 3.70
C SER A 7 -0.51 -7.89 4.63
N SER A 8 -1.50 -7.03 4.88
CA SER A 8 -1.37 -5.91 5.81
C SER A 8 -1.09 -6.39 7.23
N ALA A 9 -1.80 -7.42 7.68
CA ALA A 9 -1.60 -8.02 9.00
C ALA A 9 -0.21 -8.64 9.12
N ALA A 10 0.25 -9.38 8.09
CA ALA A 10 1.58 -9.96 8.04
C ALA A 10 2.69 -8.89 8.11
N LEU A 11 2.50 -7.76 7.43
CA LEU A 11 3.43 -6.63 7.45
C LEU A 11 3.30 -5.77 8.72
N GLY A 12 2.30 -6.01 9.59
CA GLY A 12 2.02 -5.16 10.75
C GLY A 12 1.56 -3.74 10.39
N LEU A 13 0.92 -3.56 9.23
CA LEU A 13 0.55 -2.24 8.70
C LEU A 13 -0.91 -1.89 8.94
N GLN A 14 -1.16 -0.59 9.14
CA GLN A 14 -2.45 0.03 8.89
C GLN A 14 -2.46 0.61 7.48
N LEU A 15 -3.55 0.42 6.73
CA LEU A 15 -3.66 0.87 5.34
C LEU A 15 -4.17 2.31 5.21
N THR A 16 -4.62 2.90 6.32
CA THR A 16 -4.94 4.31 6.48
C THR A 16 -4.26 4.81 7.76
N LEU A 17 -3.57 5.93 7.65
CA LEU A 17 -2.77 6.54 8.71
C LEU A 17 -3.04 8.05 8.74
N PRO A 18 -3.49 8.62 9.87
CA PRO A 18 -3.70 10.07 9.99
C PRO A 18 -2.43 10.86 9.65
N GLY A 19 -2.60 11.91 8.84
CA GLY A 19 -1.48 12.71 8.33
C GLY A 19 -0.69 12.07 7.18
N VAL A 20 -0.99 10.82 6.80
CA VAL A 20 -0.33 10.11 5.69
C VAL A 20 -1.33 9.83 4.57
N THR A 21 -2.36 9.02 4.86
CA THR A 21 -3.44 8.74 3.90
C THR A 21 -4.68 8.23 4.61
N GLN A 22 -5.86 8.59 4.10
CA GLN A 22 -7.16 8.13 4.60
C GLN A 22 -7.93 7.30 3.58
N THR A 23 -7.28 6.95 2.47
CA THR A 23 -7.89 6.28 1.33
C THR A 23 -7.05 5.08 0.95
N MET A 24 -7.71 3.99 0.57
CA MET A 24 -7.08 2.88 -0.13
C MET A 24 -7.75 2.66 -1.48
N ILE A 25 -6.95 2.36 -2.49
CA ILE A 25 -7.41 1.99 -3.83
C ILE A 25 -6.98 0.56 -4.09
N ILE A 26 -7.94 -0.32 -4.36
CA ILE A 26 -7.70 -1.72 -4.66
C ILE A 26 -7.97 -1.93 -6.15
N THR A 27 -6.96 -2.37 -6.90
CA THR A 27 -7.03 -2.48 -8.35
C THR A 27 -6.15 -3.62 -8.89
N ARG A 28 -5.99 -3.70 -10.20
CA ARG A 28 -5.04 -4.56 -10.92
C ARG A 28 -4.39 -3.78 -12.04
N ALA A 29 -3.20 -4.22 -12.45
CA ALA A 29 -2.62 -3.82 -13.71
C ALA A 29 -3.39 -4.42 -14.89
N GLU A 30 -3.36 -3.70 -16.01
CA GLU A 30 -3.87 -4.20 -17.28
C GLU A 30 -2.78 -4.90 -18.09
N LYS A 31 -3.21 -5.85 -18.93
CA LYS A 31 -2.36 -6.47 -19.95
C LYS A 31 -3.23 -6.81 -21.15
N ARG A 32 -3.72 -8.06 -21.24
CA ARG A 32 -4.64 -8.49 -22.30
C ARG A 32 -6.05 -7.96 -22.06
N THR A 33 -6.49 -7.98 -20.80
CA THR A 33 -7.78 -7.41 -20.39
C THR A 33 -7.57 -5.98 -19.94
N LYS A 34 -8.08 -5.04 -20.74
CA LYS A 34 -8.03 -3.61 -20.45
C LYS A 34 -8.78 -3.29 -19.15
N VAL A 35 -8.43 -2.19 -18.52
CA VAL A 35 -9.25 -1.55 -17.49
C VAL A 35 -9.99 -0.35 -18.10
N PRO A 36 -11.08 0.13 -17.47
CA PRO A 36 -11.68 1.42 -17.83
C PRO A 36 -10.62 2.53 -17.82
N LYS A 37 -10.80 3.54 -18.68
CA LYS A 37 -9.80 4.60 -18.87
C LYS A 37 -9.46 5.34 -17.57
N GLU A 38 -10.46 5.58 -16.73
CA GLU A 38 -10.33 6.28 -15.44
C GLU A 38 -9.68 5.40 -14.34
N GLU A 39 -9.63 4.08 -14.56
CA GLU A 39 -9.02 3.11 -13.64
C GLU A 39 -7.58 2.76 -14.03
N GLN A 40 -7.00 3.45 -15.02
CA GLN A 40 -5.59 3.31 -15.34
C GLN A 40 -4.72 3.66 -14.12
N ILE A 41 -3.61 2.93 -13.94
CA ILE A 41 -2.73 3.09 -12.78
C ILE A 41 -2.28 4.55 -12.63
N SER A 42 -1.91 5.22 -13.73
CA SER A 42 -1.47 6.61 -13.69
C SER A 42 -2.57 7.59 -13.28
N GLU A 43 -3.84 7.28 -13.57
CA GLU A 43 -4.99 8.11 -13.14
C GLU A 43 -5.24 7.93 -11.65
N LEU A 44 -5.30 6.67 -11.19
CA LEU A 44 -5.48 6.35 -9.77
C LEU A 44 -4.31 6.85 -8.90
N ALA A 45 -3.09 6.81 -9.43
CA ALA A 45 -1.89 7.24 -8.71
C ALA A 45 -1.84 8.74 -8.42
N LYS A 46 -2.65 9.57 -9.11
CA LYS A 46 -2.77 11.01 -8.82
C LYS A 46 -3.24 11.28 -7.39
N HIS A 47 -4.00 10.36 -6.81
CA HIS A 47 -4.48 10.48 -5.44
C HIS A 47 -3.38 10.29 -4.39
N ARG A 48 -2.25 9.68 -4.76
CA ARG A 48 -1.12 9.39 -3.85
C ARG A 48 -1.54 8.70 -2.54
N SER A 49 -2.58 7.87 -2.61
CA SER A 49 -3.16 7.11 -1.50
C SER A 49 -2.53 5.73 -1.32
N THR A 50 -2.97 4.90 -0.39
CA THR A 50 -2.50 3.50 -0.37
C THR A 50 -3.03 2.76 -1.59
N MET A 51 -2.15 2.31 -2.49
CA MET A 51 -2.53 1.51 -3.65
C MET A 51 -2.22 0.02 -3.44
N ILE A 52 -3.18 -0.83 -3.78
CA ILE A 52 -3.11 -2.27 -3.58
C ILE A 52 -3.41 -2.96 -4.90
N PHE A 53 -2.49 -3.81 -5.37
CA PHE A 53 -2.64 -4.50 -6.65
C PHE A 53 -2.80 -6.00 -6.48
N TYR A 54 -3.90 -6.50 -7.04
CA TYR A 54 -4.18 -7.92 -7.21
C TYR A 54 -3.71 -8.40 -8.58
N LEU A 55 -3.40 -9.69 -8.70
CA LEU A 55 -3.14 -10.36 -9.98
C LEU A 55 -1.99 -9.76 -10.84
N SER A 56 -1.14 -8.91 -10.25
CA SER A 56 -0.30 -7.99 -11.04
C SER A 56 1.19 -8.08 -10.77
N VAL A 57 1.66 -8.96 -9.87
CA VAL A 57 3.09 -8.98 -9.50
C VAL A 57 4.04 -9.28 -10.68
N HIS A 58 3.61 -10.05 -11.67
CA HIS A 58 4.39 -10.25 -12.91
C HIS A 58 4.49 -8.99 -13.80
N LEU A 59 3.69 -7.97 -13.52
CA LEU A 59 3.66 -6.66 -14.20
C LEU A 59 4.24 -5.57 -13.30
N LEU A 60 5.02 -5.93 -12.27
CA LEU A 60 5.50 -4.98 -11.27
C LEU A 60 6.27 -3.80 -11.87
N SER A 61 7.04 -4.03 -12.95
CA SER A 61 7.72 -2.94 -13.68
C SER A 61 6.75 -1.90 -14.24
N ASP A 62 5.63 -2.36 -14.83
CA ASP A 62 4.61 -1.48 -15.40
C ASP A 62 3.84 -0.75 -14.31
N ILE A 63 3.52 -1.45 -13.20
CA ILE A 63 2.92 -0.83 -12.02
C ILE A 63 3.81 0.32 -11.52
N VAL A 64 5.10 0.04 -11.27
CA VAL A 64 6.07 1.04 -10.81
C VAL A 64 6.13 2.22 -11.77
N LYS A 65 6.27 1.96 -13.07
CA LYS A 65 6.35 2.99 -14.11
C LYS A 65 5.11 3.89 -14.12
N GLU A 66 3.92 3.31 -14.17
CA GLU A 66 2.67 4.09 -14.24
C GLU A 66 2.35 4.77 -12.91
N SER A 67 2.71 4.18 -11.76
CA SER A 67 2.62 4.85 -10.45
C SER A 67 3.52 6.09 -10.40
N ILE A 68 4.77 6.00 -10.85
CA ILE A 68 5.68 7.16 -10.90
C ILE A 68 5.12 8.22 -11.85
N LYS A 69 4.69 7.82 -13.04
CA LYS A 69 4.07 8.71 -14.04
C LYS A 69 2.83 9.42 -13.49
N GLY A 70 2.03 8.74 -12.67
CA GLY A 70 0.85 9.31 -12.01
C GLY A 70 1.14 10.21 -10.81
N GLY A 71 2.40 10.30 -10.36
CA GLY A 71 2.83 11.30 -9.37
C GLY A 71 3.49 10.75 -8.11
N TYR A 72 3.71 9.44 -7.99
CA TYR A 72 4.52 8.93 -6.88
C TYR A 72 6.02 9.21 -7.07
N PRO A 73 6.71 9.70 -6.02
CA PRO A 73 8.18 9.71 -5.99
C PRO A 73 8.77 8.30 -6.16
N LYS A 74 9.93 8.19 -6.80
CA LYS A 74 10.69 6.91 -6.85
C LYS A 74 11.03 6.36 -5.46
N THR A 75 11.16 7.26 -4.49
CA THR A 75 11.44 6.93 -3.09
C THR A 75 10.21 6.46 -2.32
N THR A 76 9.00 6.46 -2.92
CA THR A 76 7.79 5.98 -2.25
C THR A 76 7.95 4.52 -1.83
N PRO A 77 7.71 4.20 -0.55
CA PRO A 77 7.76 2.83 -0.05
C PRO A 77 6.76 1.90 -0.77
N ALA A 78 7.19 0.66 -0.97
CA ALA A 78 6.39 -0.40 -1.55
C ALA A 78 6.69 -1.74 -0.87
N ALA A 79 5.68 -2.59 -0.78
CA ALA A 79 5.79 -3.95 -0.28
C ALA A 79 5.16 -4.95 -1.25
N VAL A 80 5.75 -6.15 -1.32
CA VAL A 80 5.17 -7.31 -1.99
C VAL A 80 5.09 -8.45 -1.00
N VAL A 81 3.87 -8.97 -0.79
CA VAL A 81 3.64 -10.13 0.07
C VAL A 81 3.23 -11.31 -0.78
N TYR A 82 4.11 -12.30 -0.87
CA TYR A 82 3.89 -13.55 -1.56
C TYR A 82 3.22 -14.55 -0.64
N ARG A 83 2.12 -15.17 -1.11
CA ARG A 83 1.35 -16.20 -0.39
C ARG A 83 1.07 -15.82 1.06
N ALA A 84 0.52 -14.63 1.27
CA ALA A 84 0.15 -14.15 2.60
C ALA A 84 -0.63 -15.21 3.40
N SER A 85 -0.25 -15.45 4.65
CA SER A 85 -0.73 -16.49 5.59
C SER A 85 -0.31 -17.95 5.31
N TRP A 86 0.45 -18.23 4.25
CA TRP A 86 0.96 -19.58 4.00
C TRP A 86 2.27 -19.81 4.75
N PRO A 87 2.67 -21.08 5.02
CA PRO A 87 3.93 -21.39 5.70
C PRO A 87 5.18 -20.83 5.00
N ASP A 88 5.13 -20.70 3.67
CA ASP A 88 6.22 -20.19 2.83
C ASP A 88 6.04 -18.72 2.42
N GLN A 89 5.25 -17.96 3.19
CA GLN A 89 5.05 -16.53 2.96
C GLN A 89 6.40 -15.80 2.88
N LYS A 90 6.51 -14.87 1.93
CA LYS A 90 7.63 -13.92 1.85
C LYS A 90 7.12 -12.49 1.85
N MET A 91 7.82 -11.61 2.57
CA MET A 91 7.56 -10.17 2.60
C MET A 91 8.80 -9.45 2.04
N ILE A 92 8.61 -8.71 0.96
CA ILE A 92 9.67 -7.95 0.31
C ILE A 92 9.32 -6.49 0.41
N ILE A 93 10.20 -5.69 1.00
CA ILE A 93 9.99 -4.27 1.21
C ILE A 93 11.09 -3.48 0.50
N GLY A 94 10.69 -2.39 -0.14
CA GLY A 94 11.57 -1.51 -0.88
C GLY A 94 10.90 -0.19 -1.20
N THR A 95 11.37 0.44 -2.27
CA THR A 95 10.77 1.64 -2.84
C THR A 95 10.40 1.39 -4.29
N LEU A 96 9.69 2.31 -4.93
CA LEU A 96 9.44 2.23 -6.37
C LEU A 96 10.74 2.19 -7.21
N GLU A 97 11.87 2.63 -6.65
CA GLU A 97 13.18 2.52 -7.30
C GLU A 97 13.74 1.09 -7.33
N ASP A 98 13.55 0.30 -6.27
CA ASP A 98 14.27 -0.97 -6.09
C ASP A 98 13.37 -2.22 -5.95
N ILE A 99 12.07 -2.06 -5.73
CA ILE A 99 11.17 -3.17 -5.38
C ILE A 99 11.10 -4.22 -6.48
N THR A 100 11.12 -3.80 -7.74
CA THR A 100 11.10 -4.70 -8.89
C THR A 100 12.31 -5.65 -8.88
N LYS A 101 13.52 -5.10 -8.65
CA LYS A 101 14.75 -5.90 -8.58
C LYS A 101 14.70 -6.89 -7.43
N LYS A 102 14.26 -6.46 -6.25
CA LYS A 102 14.14 -7.31 -5.05
C LYS A 102 13.17 -8.47 -5.27
N VAL A 103 12.01 -8.21 -5.85
CA VAL A 103 10.98 -9.23 -6.11
C VAL A 103 11.43 -10.25 -7.16
N TRP A 104 12.15 -9.81 -8.19
CA TRP A 104 12.68 -10.71 -9.22
C TRP A 104 13.82 -11.59 -8.73
N ALA A 105 14.67 -11.09 -7.83
CA ALA A 105 15.70 -11.91 -7.18
C ALA A 105 15.09 -13.12 -6.45
N GLU A 106 13.89 -12.93 -5.88
CA GLU A 106 13.11 -13.98 -5.21
C GLU A 106 12.27 -14.85 -6.16
N LYS A 107 12.33 -14.58 -7.48
CA LYS A 107 11.58 -15.28 -8.54
C LYS A 107 10.05 -15.30 -8.33
N ILE A 108 9.52 -14.30 -7.63
CA ILE A 108 8.08 -14.18 -7.38
C ILE A 108 7.40 -13.58 -8.61
N THR A 109 6.57 -14.37 -9.27
CA THR A 109 5.86 -13.98 -10.50
C THR A 109 4.34 -14.08 -10.35
N ARG A 110 3.83 -14.72 -9.30
CA ARG A 110 2.38 -14.95 -9.10
C ARG A 110 2.04 -14.95 -7.61
N THR A 111 0.75 -14.95 -7.30
CA THR A 111 0.22 -15.16 -5.94
C THR A 111 0.83 -14.21 -4.91
N ALA A 112 0.94 -12.94 -5.29
CA ALA A 112 1.44 -11.90 -4.41
C ALA A 112 0.57 -10.65 -4.49
N ILE A 113 0.50 -9.94 -3.38
CA ILE A 113 -0.14 -8.62 -3.27
C ILE A 113 0.97 -7.57 -3.28
N VAL A 114 0.81 -6.57 -4.15
CA VAL A 114 1.68 -5.39 -4.17
C VAL A 114 0.97 -4.26 -3.45
N ILE A 115 1.65 -3.59 -2.53
CA ILE A 115 1.17 -2.43 -1.79
C ILE A 115 2.15 -1.29 -2.05
N ILE A 116 1.65 -0.14 -2.50
CA ILE A 116 2.44 1.07 -2.75
C ILE A 116 1.86 2.19 -1.88
N GLY A 117 2.73 2.91 -1.19
CA GLY A 117 2.37 4.09 -0.42
C GLY A 117 3.19 4.24 0.85
N ASP A 118 3.19 5.47 1.38
CA ASP A 118 3.97 5.83 2.56
C ASP A 118 3.55 5.04 3.83
N VAL A 119 2.38 4.40 3.82
CA VAL A 119 1.93 3.49 4.88
C VAL A 119 2.84 2.28 5.07
N VAL A 120 3.63 1.89 4.05
CA VAL A 120 4.54 0.74 4.15
C VAL A 120 5.74 1.05 5.06
N GLN A 121 6.24 2.29 5.04
CA GLN A 121 7.29 2.78 5.92
C GLN A 121 7.04 4.25 6.27
N PRO A 122 6.09 4.53 7.19
CA PRO A 122 5.75 5.89 7.54
C PRO A 122 6.90 6.50 8.34
N LYS A 123 7.39 7.68 7.92
CA LYS A 123 8.41 8.42 8.69
C LYS A 123 7.88 8.87 10.06
N SER A 124 6.63 9.29 10.08
CA SER A 124 5.84 9.66 11.25
C SER A 124 4.38 9.71 10.84
N TYR A 125 3.45 9.44 11.77
CA TYR A 125 2.03 9.67 11.55
C TYR A 125 1.36 10.09 12.86
N GLU A 126 0.23 10.77 12.77
CA GLU A 126 -0.50 11.21 13.95
C GLU A 126 -1.30 10.06 14.56
N TYR A 127 -1.34 9.98 15.89
CA TYR A 127 -2.29 9.08 16.54
C TYR A 127 -3.71 9.57 16.30
N SER A 128 -4.63 8.63 16.06
CA SER A 128 -6.04 8.97 15.89
C SER A 128 -6.56 9.75 17.10
N LYS A 129 -7.25 10.85 16.82
CA LYS A 129 -7.93 11.69 17.82
C LYS A 129 -8.95 10.89 18.64
N LEU A 130 -9.46 9.78 18.10
CA LEU A 130 -10.32 8.86 18.85
C LEU A 130 -9.65 8.36 20.15
N TYR A 131 -8.33 8.21 20.16
CA TYR A 131 -7.57 7.73 21.32
C TYR A 131 -6.87 8.86 22.09
N ASP A 132 -6.73 10.04 21.48
CA ASP A 132 -6.12 11.21 22.11
C ASP A 132 -6.91 11.66 23.35
N LYS A 133 -6.30 11.57 24.54
CA LYS A 133 -6.94 11.95 25.82
C LYS A 133 -7.32 13.43 25.90
N THR A 134 -6.73 14.26 25.05
CA THR A 134 -6.96 15.71 24.97
C THR A 134 -8.04 16.08 23.95
N PHE A 135 -8.65 15.07 23.32
CA PHE A 135 -9.73 15.26 22.35
C PHE A 135 -11.06 14.74 22.90
N SER A 136 -12.12 15.56 22.78
CA SER A 136 -13.47 15.18 23.16
C SER A 136 -14.14 14.43 22.01
N HIS A 137 -14.81 13.32 22.30
CA HIS A 137 -15.72 12.65 21.37
C HIS A 137 -16.97 12.16 22.13
N GLY A 138 -17.92 11.52 21.43
CA GLY A 138 -19.24 11.16 21.96
C GLY A 138 -19.25 10.33 23.26
N TYR A 139 -18.15 9.69 23.62
CA TYR A 139 -18.03 8.84 24.83
C TYR A 139 -16.93 9.30 25.80
N ARG A 140 -16.23 10.42 25.53
CA ARG A 140 -15.11 10.89 26.36
C ARG A 140 -14.95 12.40 26.23
N LYS A 141 -14.94 13.11 27.37
CA LYS A 141 -14.51 14.51 27.41
C LYS A 141 -12.98 14.60 27.43
N ALA A 142 -12.44 15.57 26.71
CA ALA A 142 -11.03 15.91 26.73
C ALA A 142 -10.55 16.23 28.14
N LYS A 143 -9.37 15.71 28.51
CA LYS A 143 -8.63 16.15 29.69
C LYS A 143 -7.74 17.33 29.32
N ALA A 144 -7.60 18.30 30.24
CA ALA A 144 -6.64 19.38 30.09
C ALA A 144 -5.23 18.83 29.88
N LYS A 145 -4.42 19.48 29.03
CA LYS A 145 -2.99 19.19 28.95
C LYS A 145 -2.35 19.72 30.23
N ASN A 146 -1.82 18.81 31.05
CA ASN A 146 -0.87 19.16 32.13
C ASN A 146 0.44 19.65 31.52
#